data_AF-A0A2X3JMV1-F1
#
_entry.id   AF-A0A2X3JMV1-F1
#
_cell.length_a   1.000
_cell.length_b   1.000
_cell.length_c   1.000
_cell.angle_alpha   90.00
_cell.angle_beta   90.00
_cell.angle_gamma   90.00
#
_symmetry.space_group_name_H-M   'P 1'
#
loop_
_entity.id
_entity.type
_entity.pdbx_description
1 polymer ?
#
loop_
_entity_poly.entity_id
_entity_poly.type
_entity_poly.pdbx_seq_one_letter_code
_entity_poly.pdbx_strand_id
1 'polypeptide(L)' 'MFTFEKQGANGIEGRLTADQLNSATACIFAAEVAIKESERFNGIPRFQCLLPSRFAMQKR' A
#
# COMPACT_ATOMS: atom_id res chain seq x y z
N MET A 1 -10.50 7.87 -8.78
CA MET A 1 -9.52 8.53 -7.90
C MET A 1 -8.69 7.43 -7.26
N PHE A 2 -7.36 7.44 -7.39
CA PHE A 2 -6.50 6.46 -6.73
C PHE A 2 -5.89 7.09 -5.49
N THR A 3 -5.86 6.34 -4.39
CA THR A 3 -5.20 6.72 -3.15
C THR A 3 -4.05 5.76 -2.92
N PHE A 4 -2.98 6.23 -2.27
CA PHE A 4 -1.82 5.42 -1.98
C PHE A 4 -1.25 5.77 -0.61
N GLU A 5 -0.70 4.76 0.06
CA GLU A 5 0.17 4.92 1.22
C GLU A 5 1.55 4.36 0.88
N LYS A 6 2.61 5.00 1.39
CA LYS A 6 3.98 4.46 1.31
C LYS A 6 4.40 3.96 2.67
N GLN A 7 4.96 2.76 2.71
CA GLN A 7 5.50 2.18 3.94
C GLN A 7 7.02 2.00 3.79
N GLY A 8 7.79 2.60 4.70
CA GLY A 8 9.24 2.49 4.71
C GLY A 8 9.83 2.43 6.13
N ALA A 9 11.15 2.46 6.22
CA ALA A 9 11.85 2.46 7.51
C ALA A 9 11.44 3.65 8.40
N ASN A 10 11.11 4.79 7.79
CA ASN A 10 10.72 6.02 8.48
C ASN A 10 9.23 6.07 8.87
N GLY A 11 8.47 4.99 8.65
CA GLY A 11 7.04 4.92 8.97
C GLY A 11 6.14 4.87 7.74
N ILE A 12 4.89 5.30 7.91
CA ILE A 12 3.84 5.29 6.89
C ILE A 12 3.52 6.72 6.47
N GLU A 13 3.64 7.00 5.18
CA GLU A 13 3.29 8.29 4.57
C GLU A 13 1.95 8.14 3.82
N GLY A 14 1.05 9.11 3.96
CA GLY A 14 -0.23 9.10 3.25
C GLY A 14 -1.15 7.94 3.66
N ARG A 15 -1.13 7.57 4.96
CA ARG A 15 -1.87 6.43 5.50
C ARG A 15 -3.35 6.47 5.06
N LEU A 16 -3.82 5.36 4.50
CA LEU A 16 -5.20 5.25 4.03
C LEU A 16 -6.19 5.21 5.20
N THR A 17 -7.28 5.96 5.08
CA THR A 17 -8.35 5.97 6.09
C THR A 17 -9.26 4.74 5.95
N ALA A 18 -9.98 4.40 7.01
CA ALA A 18 -10.95 3.30 6.97
C ALA A 18 -12.01 3.51 5.88
N ASP A 19 -12.49 4.75 5.68
CA ASP A 19 -13.48 5.07 4.65
C ASP A 19 -12.95 4.86 3.24
N GLN A 20 -11.67 5.19 3.00
CA GLN A 20 -11.01 4.93 1.71
C GLN A 20 -10.87 3.43 1.45
N LEU A 21 -10.58 2.63 2.48
CA LEU A 21 -10.50 1.17 2.35
C LEU A 21 -11.87 0.55 2.11
N ASN A 22 -12.89 0.98 2.86
CA ASN A 22 -14.26 0.48 2.74
C ASN A 22 -14.90 0.82 1.38
N SER A 23 -14.48 1.92 0.76
CA SER A 23 -14.94 2.34 -0.58
C SER A 23 -14.09 1.78 -1.72
N ALA A 24 -12.97 1.10 -1.43
CA ALA A 24 -12.07 0.59 -2.44
C ALA A 24 -12.62 -0.66 -3.13
N THR A 25 -12.58 -0.68 -4.46
CA THR A 25 -12.95 -1.86 -5.26
C THR A 25 -11.90 -2.97 -5.19
N ALA A 26 -10.63 -2.59 -5.10
CA ALA A 26 -9.48 -3.49 -5.02
C ALA A 26 -8.27 -2.75 -4.43
N CYS A 27 -7.27 -3.50 -3.96
CA CYS A 27 -6.00 -2.96 -3.52
C CYS A 27 -4.81 -3.64 -4.21
N ILE A 28 -3.69 -2.92 -4.29
CA ILE A 28 -2.44 -3.42 -4.87
C ILE A 28 -1.33 -3.25 -3.84
N PHE A 29 -0.68 -4.35 -3.47
CA PHE A 29 0.54 -4.34 -2.68
C PHE A 29 1.73 -4.42 -3.63
N ALA A 30 2.44 -3.31 -3.74
CA ALA A 30 3.64 -3.19 -4.56
C ALA A 30 4.85 -3.02 -3.63
N ALA A 31 5.39 -4.12 -3.10
CA ALA A 31 6.45 -4.09 -2.10
C ALA A 31 7.36 -5.33 -2.18
N GLU A 32 8.63 -5.15 -1.82
CA GLU A 32 9.62 -6.23 -1.64
C GLU A 32 9.65 -6.76 -0.20
N VAL A 33 9.01 -6.06 0.74
CA VAL A 33 8.96 -6.40 2.18
C VAL A 33 7.53 -6.61 2.63
N ALA A 34 7.37 -7.27 3.78
CA ALA A 34 6.05 -7.48 4.39
C ALA A 34 5.35 -6.14 4.66
N ILE A 35 4.08 -6.05 4.27
CA ILE A 35 3.22 -4.90 4.53
C ILE A 35 2.82 -4.90 6.00
N LYS A 36 3.01 -3.76 6.67
CA LYS A 36 2.56 -3.57 8.05
C LYS A 36 1.04 -3.40 8.06
N GLU A 37 0.39 -4.00 9.06
CA GLU A 37 -1.05 -3.89 9.29
C GLU A 37 -1.88 -4.34 8.08
N SER A 38 -1.44 -5.41 7.42
CA SER A 38 -2.07 -5.98 6.21
C SER A 38 -3.53 -6.42 6.43
N GLU A 39 -3.90 -6.70 7.67
CA GLU A 39 -5.25 -7.07 8.10
C GLU A 39 -6.30 -5.98 7.82
N ARG A 40 -5.90 -4.70 7.71
CA ARG A 40 -6.79 -3.59 7.35
C ARG A 40 -7.40 -3.75 5.95
N PHE A 41 -6.77 -4.55 5.10
CA PHE A 41 -7.19 -4.80 3.72
C PHE A 41 -7.95 -6.12 3.55
N ASN A 42 -8.28 -6.80 4.65
CA ASN A 42 -9.06 -8.03 4.60
C ASN A 42 -10.45 -7.77 4.01
N GLY A 43 -10.87 -8.64 3.09
CA GLY A 43 -12.15 -8.51 2.38
C GLY A 43 -12.09 -7.65 1.11
N ILE A 44 -10.98 -6.95 0.86
CA ILE A 44 -10.76 -6.22 -0.39
C ILE A 44 -10.01 -7.14 -1.37
N PRO A 45 -10.48 -7.32 -2.61
CA PRO A 45 -9.74 -8.02 -3.65
C PRO A 45 -8.32 -7.46 -3.79
N ARG A 46 -7.31 -8.31 -3.62
CA ARG A 46 -5.91 -7.88 -3.56
C ARG A 46 -5.07 -8.44 -4.69
N PHE A 47 -4.24 -7.59 -5.26
CA PHE A 47 -3.12 -8.00 -6.12
C PHE A 47 -1.81 -7.72 -5.39
N GLN A 48 -0.84 -8.60 -5.58
CA GLN A 48 0.50 -8.42 -5.02
C GLN A 48 1.53 -8.55 -6.13
N CYS A 49 2.47 -7.61 -6.15
CA CYS A 49 3.59 -7.60 -7.07
C CYS A 49 4.85 -7.15 -6.32
N LEU A 50 6.00 -7.68 -6.74
CA LEU A 50 7.29 -7.20 -6.27
C LEU A 50 7.58 -5.86 -6.96
N LEU A 51 7.98 -4.86 -6.18
CA LEU A 51 8.36 -3.56 -6.72
C LEU A 51 9.87 -3.56 -6.93
N PRO A 52 10.39 -3.56 -8.18
CA PRO A 52 11.83 -3.59 -8.40
C PRO A 52 12.49 -2.40 -7.71
N SER A 53 13.65 -2.61 -7.11
CA SER A 53 14.33 -1.60 -6.27
C SER A 53 14.56 -0.25 -6.96
N ARG A 54 14.55 -0.19 -8.30
CA ARG A 54 14.63 1.06 -9.09
C ARG A 54 13.37 1.94 -9.00
N PHE A 55 12.21 1.37 -8.65
CA PHE A 55 10.95 2.09 -8.45
C PHE A 55 10.68 2.43 -6.99
N ALA A 56 11.34 1.75 -6.04
CA ALA A 56 11.18 2.01 -4.61
C ALA A 56 11.76 3.37 -4.17
N MET A 57 12.62 3.97 -5.00
CA MET A 57 13.40 5.16 -4.67
C MET A 57 13.01 6.36 -5.55
N GLN A 58 11.82 6.91 -5.32
CA GLN A 58 11.53 8.32 -5.64
C GLN A 58 11.52 9.13 -4.34
N LYS A 59 12.72 9.37 -3.81
CA LYS A 59 13.00 10.48 -2.90
C LYS A 59 13.36 11.68 -3.79
N ARG A 60 12.39 12.54 -4.08
CA ARG A 60 12.64 13.94 -4.41
C ARG A 60 11.97 14.77 -3.35
#